data_AF-A0A6I1EIF5-F1
#
_entry.id   AF-A0A6I1EIF5-F1
#
_cell.length_a   1.000
_cell.length_b   1.000
_cell.length_c   1.000
_cell.angle_alpha   90.00
_cell.angle_beta   90.00
_cell.angle_gamma   90.00
#
_symmetry.space_group_name_H-M   'P 1'
#
loop_
_entity.id
_entity.type
_entity.pdbx_description
1 polymer ?
#
loop_
_entity_poly.entity_id
_entity_poly.type
_entity_poly.pdbx_seq_one_letter_code
_entity_poly.pdbx_strand_id
1 'polypeptide(L)'
;MIDDYDIPLTIHFDDPKLFDQVNRVLSEFYAAIKEYEGCLRFLFVTGEMRIGFDGIFGGFNILEDITFDPDYGTLLGFTEAEIESNFSDYLKNAEAVLNLSREELLDEMRRHYGCFSFDSEAETQVFCPGSVLQFLRNPEKGFQNYWSRNEGDRSALLEFIKRQALSSPDVFKKPASITMDELEGFGSGQNISLKALLVQTGCLTIKSKLNMAEVELGCPNKEVEHFLEQLCSEEKLKRGSPMHQ
;
A
#
# COMPACT_ATOMS: atom_id res chain seq x y z
N MET A 1 -4.09 -6.04 19.50
CA MET A 1 -3.84 -5.67 18.09
C MET A 1 -4.64 -6.62 17.24
N ILE A 2 -5.31 -6.11 16.22
CA ILE A 2 -5.98 -6.88 15.17
C ILE A 2 -5.23 -6.54 13.90
N ASP A 3 -4.69 -7.55 13.25
CA ASP A 3 -3.94 -7.38 12.01
C ASP A 3 -4.78 -7.87 10.84
N ASP A 4 -4.53 -7.31 9.66
CA ASP A 4 -5.20 -7.65 8.41
C ASP A 4 -6.74 -7.68 8.50
N TYR A 5 -7.30 -6.64 9.13
CA TYR A 5 -8.74 -6.57 9.43
C TYR A 5 -9.64 -6.59 8.19
N ASP A 6 -9.09 -6.16 7.07
CA ASP A 6 -9.73 -5.99 5.78
C ASP A 6 -9.66 -7.25 4.90
N ILE A 7 -8.72 -8.17 5.14
CA ILE A 7 -8.51 -9.38 4.31
C ILE A 7 -9.81 -10.14 4.04
N PRO A 8 -10.66 -10.47 5.04
CA PRO A 8 -11.88 -11.23 4.78
C PRO A 8 -12.85 -10.52 3.82
N LEU A 9 -12.79 -9.19 3.72
CA LEU A 9 -13.59 -8.39 2.80
C LEU A 9 -12.93 -8.27 1.43
N THR A 10 -11.61 -8.01 1.37
CA THR A 10 -10.87 -7.78 0.12
C THR A 10 -10.81 -9.01 -0.76
N ILE A 11 -10.77 -10.23 -0.19
CA ILE A 11 -10.84 -11.49 -0.96
C ILE A 11 -12.16 -11.69 -1.70
N HIS A 12 -13.20 -10.92 -1.34
CA HIS A 12 -14.56 -11.03 -1.89
C HIS A 12 -15.04 -9.74 -2.57
N PHE A 13 -14.12 -8.83 -2.93
CA PHE A 13 -14.48 -7.59 -3.66
C PHE A 13 -15.27 -7.83 -4.96
N ASP A 14 -15.05 -8.96 -5.64
CA ASP A 14 -15.78 -9.34 -6.86
C ASP A 14 -17.13 -10.04 -6.60
N ASP A 15 -17.47 -10.37 -5.36
CA ASP A 15 -18.75 -11.00 -4.98
C ASP A 15 -19.48 -10.14 -3.94
N PRO A 16 -20.32 -9.18 -4.37
CA PRO A 16 -21.10 -8.31 -3.49
C PRO A 16 -21.94 -9.07 -2.45
N LYS A 17 -22.45 -10.26 -2.78
CA LYS A 17 -23.30 -11.02 -1.86
C LYS A 17 -22.47 -11.65 -0.75
N LEU A 18 -21.30 -12.19 -1.08
CA LEU A 18 -20.39 -12.77 -0.11
C LEU A 18 -19.72 -11.68 0.72
N PHE A 19 -19.33 -10.57 0.09
CA PHE A 19 -18.85 -9.36 0.77
C PHE A 19 -19.83 -8.91 1.85
N ASP A 20 -21.11 -8.77 1.53
CA ASP A 20 -22.14 -8.36 2.49
C ASP A 20 -22.34 -9.38 3.63
N GLN A 21 -22.19 -10.68 3.34
CA GLN A 21 -22.28 -11.73 4.36
C GLN A 21 -21.09 -11.68 5.33
N VAL A 22 -19.87 -11.57 4.81
CA VAL A 22 -18.66 -11.44 5.63
C VAL A 22 -18.70 -10.15 6.43
N ASN A 23 -19.16 -9.06 5.82
CA ASN A 23 -19.29 -7.80 6.52
C ASN A 23 -20.21 -7.89 7.74
N ARG A 24 -21.34 -8.62 7.65
CA ARG A 24 -22.23 -8.83 8.80
C ARG A 24 -21.54 -9.56 9.95
N VAL A 25 -20.78 -10.61 9.64
CA VAL A 25 -20.03 -11.38 10.65
C VAL A 25 -18.97 -10.51 11.32
N LEU A 26 -18.22 -9.73 10.54
CA LEU A 26 -17.22 -8.81 11.09
C LEU A 26 -17.87 -7.68 11.91
N SER A 27 -19.01 -7.15 11.47
CA SER A 27 -19.77 -6.16 12.22
C SER A 27 -20.19 -6.67 13.60
N GLU A 28 -20.67 -7.92 13.68
CA GLU A 28 -21.00 -8.56 14.97
C GLU A 28 -19.77 -8.72 15.85
N PHE A 29 -18.63 -9.11 15.27
CA PHE A 29 -17.36 -9.21 15.99
C PHE A 29 -16.90 -7.86 16.57
N TYR A 30 -16.86 -6.79 15.76
CA TYR A 30 -16.46 -5.47 16.24
C TYR A 30 -17.47 -4.85 17.21
N ALA A 31 -18.77 -5.12 17.04
CA ALA A 31 -19.78 -4.73 18.01
C ALA A 31 -19.52 -5.37 19.39
N ALA A 32 -19.16 -6.66 19.42
CA ALA A 32 -18.80 -7.33 20.67
C ALA A 32 -17.55 -6.69 21.32
N ILE A 33 -16.53 -6.32 20.54
CA ILE A 33 -15.35 -5.60 21.07
C ILE A 33 -15.76 -4.26 21.69
N LYS A 34 -16.65 -3.52 21.02
CA LYS A 34 -17.16 -2.23 21.48
C LYS A 34 -17.87 -2.33 22.82
N GLU A 35 -18.65 -3.39 23.06
CA GLU A 35 -19.31 -3.61 24.35
C GLU A 35 -18.33 -3.68 25.53
N TYR A 36 -17.08 -4.09 25.27
CA TYR A 36 -16.02 -4.18 26.28
C TYR A 36 -14.94 -3.10 26.12
N GLU A 37 -15.22 -1.99 25.41
CA GLU A 37 -14.23 -0.92 25.17
C GLU A 37 -13.59 -0.41 26.47
N GLY A 38 -14.37 -0.30 27.56
CA GLY A 38 -13.89 0.15 28.87
C GLY A 38 -12.93 -0.83 29.57
N CYS A 39 -12.82 -2.06 29.06
CA CYS A 39 -11.86 -3.06 29.54
C CYS A 39 -10.57 -3.08 28.70
N LEU A 40 -10.54 -2.39 27.55
CA LEU A 40 -9.39 -2.35 26.66
C LEU A 40 -8.50 -1.16 27.03
N ARG A 41 -7.27 -1.45 27.48
CA ARG A 41 -6.27 -0.39 27.69
C ARG A 41 -5.82 0.24 26.37
N PHE A 42 -5.73 -0.56 25.31
CA PHE A 42 -5.28 -0.14 23.99
C PHE A 42 -5.77 -1.13 22.92
N LEU A 43 -6.32 -0.62 21.84
CA LEU A 43 -6.70 -1.37 20.65
C LEU A 43 -6.05 -0.70 19.44
N PHE A 44 -5.35 -1.49 18.64
CA PHE A 44 -4.73 -1.07 17.39
C PHE A 44 -5.13 -2.05 16.31
N VAL A 45 -5.57 -1.51 15.17
CA VAL A 45 -6.12 -2.27 14.05
C VAL A 45 -5.35 -1.87 12.80
N THR A 46 -4.86 -2.86 12.06
CA THR A 46 -4.06 -2.67 10.84
C THR A 46 -4.65 -3.49 9.70
N GLY A 47 -4.50 -2.98 8.48
CA GLY A 47 -4.98 -3.61 7.26
C GLY A 47 -4.31 -3.00 6.04
N GLU A 48 -4.45 -3.67 4.89
CA GLU A 48 -3.93 -3.17 3.61
C GLU A 48 -4.87 -2.11 3.03
N MET A 49 -6.18 -2.34 3.15
CA MET A 49 -7.22 -1.44 2.69
C MET A 49 -7.86 -0.69 3.85
N ARG A 50 -8.05 0.62 3.68
CA ARG A 50 -8.83 1.46 4.58
C ARG A 50 -10.31 1.25 4.31
N ILE A 51 -10.90 0.29 5.00
CA ILE A 51 -12.33 0.01 5.03
C ILE A 51 -12.97 0.73 6.22
N GLY A 52 -13.88 1.69 5.97
CA GLY A 52 -14.43 2.58 7.00
C GLY A 52 -15.27 1.88 8.08
N PHE A 53 -14.95 2.16 9.35
CA PHE A 53 -15.64 1.61 10.52
C PHE A 53 -16.99 2.26 10.84
N ASP A 54 -17.21 3.46 10.30
CA ASP A 54 -18.41 4.28 10.46
C ASP A 54 -19.61 3.75 9.67
N GLY A 55 -19.39 3.17 8.48
CA GLY A 55 -20.47 2.59 7.67
C GLY A 55 -20.53 1.06 7.66
N ILE A 56 -19.38 0.38 7.59
CA ILE A 56 -19.32 -1.04 7.24
C ILE A 56 -19.39 -1.94 8.48
N PHE A 57 -18.75 -1.56 9.60
CA PHE A 57 -18.75 -2.33 10.86
C PHE A 57 -19.78 -1.87 11.90
N GLY A 58 -20.94 -1.36 11.45
CA GLY A 58 -22.06 -1.03 12.34
C GLY A 58 -21.79 0.12 13.31
N GLY A 59 -20.97 1.11 12.93
CA GLY A 59 -20.66 2.27 13.76
C GLY A 59 -19.68 1.95 14.89
N PHE A 60 -18.62 1.20 14.57
CA PHE A 60 -17.46 0.98 15.45
C PHE A 60 -16.63 2.28 15.57
N ASN A 61 -17.23 3.29 16.18
CA ASN A 61 -16.74 4.66 16.30
C ASN A 61 -15.81 4.89 17.51
N ILE A 62 -15.14 3.82 17.96
CA ILE A 62 -14.23 3.87 19.12
C ILE A 62 -12.77 3.96 18.69
N LEU A 63 -12.51 3.87 17.39
CA LEU A 63 -11.20 4.02 16.78
C LEU A 63 -11.00 5.44 16.29
N GLU A 64 -9.77 5.91 16.43
CA GLU A 64 -9.25 7.06 15.72
C GLU A 64 -8.56 6.55 14.44
N ASP A 65 -8.96 7.08 13.30
CA ASP A 65 -8.36 6.74 12.01
C ASP A 65 -7.15 7.64 11.76
N ILE A 66 -5.97 7.04 11.81
CA ILE A 66 -4.67 7.71 11.64
C ILE A 66 -4.03 7.42 10.28
N THR A 67 -4.78 6.84 9.33
CA THR A 67 -4.22 6.28 8.07
C THR A 67 -3.37 7.29 7.30
N PHE A 68 -3.82 8.54 7.21
CA PHE A 68 -3.14 9.62 6.48
C PHE A 68 -2.56 10.69 7.41
N ASP A 69 -2.49 10.42 8.72
CA ASP A 69 -2.02 11.39 9.71
C ASP A 69 -0.48 11.56 9.63
N PRO A 70 0.03 12.78 9.42
CA PRO A 70 1.47 13.08 9.36
C PRO A 70 2.26 12.64 10.59
N ASP A 71 1.67 12.66 11.79
CA ASP A 71 2.37 12.26 13.01
C ASP A 71 2.75 10.76 13.00
N TYR A 72 2.10 9.97 12.14
CA TYR A 72 2.31 8.53 11.99
C TYR A 72 2.94 8.15 10.65
N GLY A 73 3.44 9.10 9.85
CA GLY A 73 4.00 8.84 8.51
C GLY A 73 5.17 7.86 8.46
N THR A 74 5.85 7.63 9.60
CA THR A 74 6.96 6.66 9.72
C THR A 74 6.51 5.23 10.03
N LEU A 75 5.24 5.02 10.39
CA LEU A 75 4.77 3.78 11.03
C LEU A 75 4.90 2.52 10.15
N LEU A 76 4.79 2.67 8.83
CA LEU A 76 4.69 1.55 7.87
C LEU A 76 5.98 1.26 7.10
N GLY A 77 7.10 1.85 7.51
CA GLY A 77 8.38 1.58 6.85
C GLY A 77 9.59 1.96 7.68
N PHE A 78 10.77 1.77 7.10
CA PHE A 78 12.00 2.23 7.74
C PHE A 78 12.37 3.62 7.26
N THR A 79 12.74 4.50 8.17
CA THR A 79 13.45 5.73 7.84
C THR A 79 14.90 5.44 7.47
N GLU A 80 15.54 6.35 6.75
CA GLU A 80 16.96 6.22 6.43
C GLU A 80 17.83 6.15 7.70
N ALA A 81 17.50 6.96 8.71
CA ALA A 81 18.20 6.97 9.99
C ALA A 81 18.08 5.62 10.73
N GLU A 82 16.92 4.96 10.68
CA GLU A 82 16.75 3.62 11.24
C GLU A 82 17.54 2.57 10.44
N ILE A 83 17.61 2.70 9.12
CA ILE A 83 18.41 1.82 8.28
C ILE A 83 19.89 1.93 8.66
N GLU A 84 20.41 3.16 8.74
CA GLU A 84 21.81 3.42 9.05
C GLU A 84 22.21 2.97 10.46
N SER A 85 21.35 3.21 11.45
CA SER A 85 21.63 2.88 12.85
C SER A 85 21.49 1.39 13.15
N ASN A 86 20.44 0.73 12.64
CA ASN A 86 20.14 -0.66 13.00
C ASN A 86 20.78 -1.70 12.06
N PHE A 87 21.16 -1.31 10.84
CA PHE A 87 21.72 -2.23 9.84
C PHE A 87 23.12 -1.85 9.36
N SER A 88 23.87 -1.08 10.15
CA SER A 88 25.21 -0.56 9.80
C SER A 88 26.17 -1.60 9.24
N ASP A 89 26.23 -2.80 9.85
CA ASP A 89 27.14 -3.86 9.39
C ASP A 89 26.69 -4.53 8.08
N TYR A 90 25.37 -4.61 7.85
CA TYR A 90 24.83 -5.08 6.57
C TYR A 90 25.08 -4.06 5.46
N LEU A 91 24.99 -2.77 5.77
CA LEU A 91 25.35 -1.70 4.83
C LEU A 91 26.84 -1.78 4.47
N LYS A 92 27.75 -1.96 5.44
CA LYS A 92 29.18 -2.16 5.17
C LYS A 92 29.45 -3.36 4.26
N ASN A 93 28.72 -4.46 4.46
CA ASN A 93 28.82 -5.61 3.58
C ASN A 93 28.35 -5.27 2.15
N ALA A 94 27.21 -4.58 2.01
CA ALA A 94 26.70 -4.16 0.70
C ALA A 94 27.64 -3.17 -0.01
N GLU A 95 28.22 -2.20 0.72
CA GLU A 95 29.24 -1.26 0.22
C GLU A 95 30.44 -2.02 -0.37
N ALA A 96 30.96 -3.01 0.36
CA ALA A 96 32.09 -3.82 -0.09
C ALA A 96 31.75 -4.73 -1.28
N VAL A 97 30.57 -5.35 -1.29
CA VAL A 97 30.14 -6.28 -2.35
C VAL A 97 29.85 -5.55 -3.66
N LEU A 98 29.21 -4.38 -3.59
CA LEU A 98 28.80 -3.59 -4.76
C LEU A 98 29.86 -2.55 -5.17
N ASN A 99 30.90 -2.37 -4.35
CA ASN A 99 31.92 -1.33 -4.53
C ASN A 99 31.29 0.07 -4.67
N LEU A 100 30.42 0.40 -3.71
CA LEU A 100 29.73 1.69 -3.61
C LEU A 100 30.11 2.37 -2.30
N SER A 101 30.17 3.70 -2.30
CA SER A 101 30.19 4.48 -1.08
C SER A 101 28.84 4.40 -0.35
N ARG A 102 28.82 4.79 0.94
CA ARG A 102 27.59 4.87 1.73
C ARG A 102 26.50 5.68 1.05
N GLU A 103 26.88 6.85 0.54
CA GLU A 103 25.98 7.78 -0.11
C GLU A 103 25.39 7.18 -1.39
N GLU A 104 26.23 6.61 -2.26
CA GLU A 104 25.77 5.95 -3.49
C GLU A 104 24.86 4.74 -3.20
N LEU A 105 25.17 3.97 -2.16
CA LEU A 105 24.36 2.83 -1.72
C LEU A 105 22.98 3.28 -1.26
N LEU A 106 22.90 4.28 -0.38
CA LEU A 106 21.63 4.81 0.12
C LEU A 106 20.82 5.46 -1.00
N ASP A 107 21.47 6.13 -1.95
CA ASP A 107 20.84 6.69 -3.15
C ASP A 107 20.17 5.61 -4.01
N GLU A 108 20.88 4.51 -4.29
CA GLU A 108 20.30 3.39 -5.03
C GLU A 108 19.20 2.69 -4.23
N MET A 109 19.38 2.48 -2.92
CA MET A 109 18.33 1.96 -2.05
C MET A 109 17.10 2.87 -2.09
N ARG A 110 17.24 4.20 -2.12
CA ARG A 110 16.11 5.13 -2.19
C ARG A 110 15.38 5.01 -3.53
N ARG A 111 16.12 4.92 -4.63
CA ARG A 111 15.58 4.73 -5.99
C ARG A 111 14.84 3.41 -6.16
N HIS A 112 15.27 2.36 -5.46
CA HIS A 112 14.70 1.02 -5.61
C HIS A 112 13.65 0.69 -4.54
N TYR A 113 13.87 1.07 -3.28
CA TYR A 113 13.10 0.56 -2.13
C TYR A 113 12.44 1.66 -1.29
N GLY A 114 12.79 2.92 -1.55
CA GLY A 114 12.37 4.09 -0.76
C GLY A 114 11.09 4.77 -1.25
N CYS A 115 10.95 6.02 -0.81
CA CYS A 115 10.03 7.04 -1.35
C CYS A 115 8.54 6.72 -1.22
N PHE A 116 8.15 5.80 -0.32
CA PHE A 116 6.76 5.65 0.09
C PHE A 116 6.41 6.74 1.08
N SER A 117 5.27 7.38 0.87
CA SER A 117 4.66 8.39 1.74
C SER A 117 3.18 8.11 1.83
N PHE A 118 2.70 8.00 3.07
CA PHE A 118 1.32 7.69 3.39
C PHE A 118 0.64 8.82 4.16
N ASP A 119 1.36 9.86 4.57
CA ASP A 119 0.74 11.02 5.20
C ASP A 119 0.19 12.03 4.18
N SER A 120 -0.83 12.78 4.60
CA SER A 120 -1.53 13.76 3.76
C SER A 120 -0.67 14.95 3.33
N GLU A 121 0.44 15.22 4.02
CA GLU A 121 1.33 16.36 3.74
C GLU A 121 2.52 15.99 2.84
N ALA A 122 2.73 14.69 2.61
CA ALA A 122 3.91 14.12 1.96
C ALA A 122 5.24 14.45 2.67
N GLU A 123 5.19 14.65 3.99
CA GLU A 123 6.34 15.07 4.80
C GLU A 123 7.30 13.91 5.07
N THR A 124 6.78 12.69 5.17
CA THR A 124 7.57 11.53 5.53
C THR A 124 7.75 10.58 4.36
N GLN A 125 9.01 10.19 4.10
CA GLN A 125 9.33 9.14 3.15
C GLN A 125 10.02 7.98 3.86
N VAL A 126 9.47 6.78 3.66
CA VAL A 126 9.99 5.54 4.21
C VAL A 126 10.38 4.55 3.13
N PHE A 127 11.21 3.60 3.52
CA PHE A 127 11.60 2.45 2.73
C PHE A 127 10.70 1.26 3.05
N CYS A 128 10.38 0.46 2.03
CA CYS A 128 9.70 -0.82 2.20
C CYS A 128 10.59 -1.77 3.01
N PRO A 129 10.17 -2.19 4.23
CA PRO A 129 10.99 -3.04 5.10
C PRO A 129 11.36 -4.37 4.43
N GLY A 130 10.39 -5.01 3.76
CA GLY A 130 10.61 -6.28 3.07
C GLY A 130 11.67 -6.20 1.99
N SER A 131 11.61 -5.19 1.12
CA SER A 131 12.62 -4.99 0.06
C SER A 131 14.00 -4.69 0.63
N VAL A 132 14.09 -3.81 1.63
CA VAL A 132 15.36 -3.48 2.31
C VAL A 132 15.99 -4.72 2.93
N LEU A 133 15.22 -5.51 3.69
CA LEU A 133 15.73 -6.71 4.34
C LEU A 133 16.21 -7.76 3.33
N GLN A 134 15.49 -7.94 2.22
CA GLN A 134 15.89 -8.90 1.19
C GLN A 134 17.15 -8.47 0.45
N PHE A 135 17.29 -7.17 0.16
CA PHE A 135 18.50 -6.58 -0.41
C PHE A 135 19.70 -6.76 0.53
N LEU A 136 19.58 -6.32 1.79
CA LEU A 136 20.66 -6.39 2.77
C LEU A 136 21.08 -7.83 3.07
N ARG A 137 20.17 -8.80 2.94
CA ARG A 137 20.47 -10.22 3.07
C ARG A 137 21.25 -10.79 1.88
N ASN A 138 21.08 -10.24 0.67
CA ASN A 138 21.67 -10.77 -0.56
C ASN A 138 22.23 -9.67 -1.48
N PRO A 139 23.15 -8.79 -0.99
CA PRO A 139 23.63 -7.65 -1.78
C PRO A 139 24.38 -8.08 -3.05
N GLU A 140 24.89 -9.31 -3.11
CA GLU A 140 25.56 -9.87 -4.29
C GLU A 140 24.63 -10.03 -5.49
N LYS A 141 23.31 -10.01 -5.27
CA LYS A 141 22.31 -10.02 -6.34
C LYS A 141 22.06 -8.62 -6.88
N GLY A 142 22.64 -7.58 -6.28
CA GLY A 142 22.34 -6.19 -6.62
C GLY A 142 20.90 -5.80 -6.30
N PHE A 143 20.45 -4.70 -6.89
CA PHE A 143 19.12 -4.14 -6.64
C PHE A 143 18.03 -4.91 -7.42
N GLN A 144 17.45 -5.92 -6.78
CA GLN A 144 16.39 -6.75 -7.36
C GLN A 144 14.99 -6.22 -7.00
N ASN A 145 13.97 -6.69 -7.73
CA ASN A 145 12.55 -6.41 -7.47
C ASN A 145 11.96 -7.46 -6.49
N TYR A 146 11.74 -7.05 -5.25
CA TYR A 146 11.20 -7.81 -4.12
C TYR A 146 9.76 -7.43 -3.78
N TRP A 147 9.33 -6.20 -4.08
CA TRP A 147 8.02 -5.67 -3.69
C TRP A 147 6.84 -6.57 -4.10
N SER A 148 6.86 -7.13 -5.31
CA SER A 148 5.81 -8.04 -5.79
C SER A 148 5.93 -9.47 -5.28
N ARG A 149 7.07 -9.89 -4.71
CA ARG A 149 7.36 -11.32 -4.49
C ARG A 149 6.73 -11.91 -3.21
N ASN A 150 6.20 -11.07 -2.32
CA ASN A 150 5.54 -11.47 -1.07
C ASN A 150 4.01 -11.61 -1.27
N GLU A 151 3.63 -12.39 -2.28
CA GLU A 151 2.32 -12.41 -2.95
C GLU A 151 1.24 -13.30 -2.29
N GLY A 152 1.51 -13.88 -1.12
CA GLY A 152 0.69 -14.96 -0.53
C GLY A 152 -0.81 -14.68 -0.48
N ASP A 153 -1.21 -13.49 0.01
CA ASP A 153 -2.62 -13.10 0.20
C ASP A 153 -3.08 -11.91 -0.67
N ARG A 154 -2.15 -11.23 -1.35
CA ARG A 154 -2.45 -10.06 -2.19
C ARG A 154 -3.04 -10.41 -3.57
N SER A 155 -3.12 -11.69 -3.91
CA SER A 155 -3.48 -12.15 -5.26
C SER A 155 -4.87 -11.70 -5.70
N ALA A 156 -5.89 -11.77 -4.84
CA ALA A 156 -7.26 -11.39 -5.19
C ALA A 156 -7.40 -9.87 -5.41
N LEU A 157 -6.85 -9.07 -4.50
CA LEU A 157 -6.88 -7.61 -4.59
C LEU A 157 -6.07 -7.09 -5.79
N LEU A 158 -4.89 -7.67 -6.02
CA LEU A 158 -4.10 -7.33 -7.19
C LEU A 158 -4.80 -7.75 -8.49
N GLU A 159 -5.43 -8.92 -8.56
CA GLU A 159 -6.23 -9.32 -9.72
C GLU A 159 -7.43 -8.39 -9.95
N PHE A 160 -8.07 -7.92 -8.87
CA PHE A 160 -9.13 -6.92 -8.94
C PHE A 160 -8.63 -5.59 -9.51
N ILE A 161 -7.52 -5.07 -8.98
CA ILE A 161 -6.86 -3.85 -9.48
C ILE A 161 -6.45 -4.02 -10.92
N LYS A 162 -5.86 -5.16 -11.30
CA LYS A 162 -5.53 -5.47 -12.69
C LYS A 162 -6.79 -5.36 -13.56
N ARG A 163 -7.90 -6.01 -13.21
CA ARG A 163 -9.16 -5.95 -13.99
C ARG A 163 -9.69 -4.52 -14.15
N GLN A 164 -9.66 -3.72 -13.09
CA GLN A 164 -10.08 -2.32 -13.16
C GLN A 164 -9.13 -1.46 -13.99
N ALA A 165 -7.82 -1.61 -13.80
CA ALA A 165 -6.78 -0.92 -14.54
C ALA A 165 -6.81 -1.23 -16.04
N LEU A 166 -7.06 -2.49 -16.40
CA LEU A 166 -7.32 -2.95 -17.77
C LEU A 166 -8.52 -2.22 -18.41
N SER A 167 -9.44 -1.71 -17.61
CA SER A 167 -10.60 -0.96 -18.10
C SER A 167 -10.34 0.55 -18.20
N SER A 168 -9.22 1.04 -17.67
CA SER A 168 -8.87 2.48 -17.61
C SER A 168 -7.34 2.70 -17.63
N PRO A 169 -6.66 2.44 -18.76
CA PRO A 169 -5.19 2.51 -18.86
C PRO A 169 -4.61 3.92 -18.65
N ASP A 170 -5.44 4.96 -18.77
CA ASP A 170 -5.06 6.35 -18.53
C ASP A 170 -4.72 6.64 -17.06
N VAL A 171 -5.13 5.77 -16.13
CA VAL A 171 -4.84 5.95 -14.68
C VAL A 171 -3.34 5.94 -14.37
N PHE A 172 -2.52 5.31 -15.23
CA PHE A 172 -1.07 5.27 -15.07
C PHE A 172 -0.36 6.47 -15.73
N LYS A 173 -1.09 7.38 -16.39
CA LYS A 173 -0.51 8.59 -16.98
C LYS A 173 -0.18 9.58 -15.86
N LYS A 174 1.09 9.97 -15.77
CA LYS A 174 1.61 10.94 -14.79
C LYS A 174 1.51 12.38 -15.34
N PRO A 175 1.25 13.41 -14.51
CA PRO A 175 0.92 13.35 -13.08
C PRO A 175 -0.56 13.02 -12.83
N ALA A 176 -0.84 12.26 -11.77
CA ALA A 176 -2.19 11.97 -11.31
C ALA A 176 -2.47 12.72 -10.00
N SER A 177 -3.66 13.30 -9.85
CA SER A 177 -4.13 13.89 -8.60
C SER A 177 -5.38 13.19 -8.08
N ILE A 178 -5.62 13.28 -6.78
CA ILE A 178 -6.80 12.75 -6.09
C ILE A 178 -7.19 13.70 -4.95
N THR A 179 -8.48 13.80 -4.62
CA THR A 179 -8.92 14.49 -3.41
C THR A 179 -8.75 13.59 -2.18
N MET A 180 -8.56 14.17 -1.00
CA MET A 180 -8.53 13.42 0.27
C MET A 180 -9.86 12.70 0.51
N ASP A 181 -11.00 13.35 0.22
CA ASP A 181 -12.32 12.72 0.32
C ASP A 181 -12.46 11.46 -0.56
N GLU A 182 -11.88 11.44 -1.76
CA GLU A 182 -11.90 10.27 -2.65
C GLU A 182 -10.97 9.17 -2.13
N LEU A 183 -9.82 9.56 -1.58
CA LEU A 183 -8.85 8.64 -0.96
C LEU A 183 -9.41 7.98 0.32
N GLU A 184 -10.23 8.74 1.07
CA GLU A 184 -10.95 8.32 2.27
C GLU A 184 -12.34 7.71 1.97
N GLY A 185 -12.77 7.68 0.71
CA GLY A 185 -14.17 7.44 0.33
C GLY A 185 -14.75 6.03 0.59
N PHE A 186 -14.05 5.10 1.24
CA PHE A 186 -14.56 3.73 1.51
C PHE A 186 -15.60 3.67 2.65
N GLY A 187 -16.35 4.74 2.89
CA GLY A 187 -17.27 4.84 4.03
C GLY A 187 -18.64 4.16 3.83
N SER A 188 -19.09 3.85 2.59
CA SER A 188 -20.52 3.51 2.42
C SER A 188 -20.92 2.60 1.25
N GLY A 189 -19.99 1.99 0.51
CA GLY A 189 -20.32 0.92 -0.43
C GLY A 189 -19.51 0.91 -1.71
N GLN A 190 -18.84 -0.22 -1.94
CA GLN A 190 -18.40 -0.86 -3.19
C GLN A 190 -17.79 -0.05 -4.35
N ASN A 191 -17.63 1.27 -4.25
CA ASN A 191 -17.12 2.11 -5.33
C ASN A 191 -15.89 2.89 -4.85
N ILE A 192 -14.82 2.15 -4.59
CA ILE A 192 -13.50 2.73 -4.42
C ILE A 192 -12.96 3.15 -5.78
N SER A 193 -12.37 4.34 -5.88
CA SER A 193 -11.72 4.74 -7.12
C SER A 193 -10.46 3.92 -7.34
N LEU A 194 -10.12 3.67 -8.62
CA LEU A 194 -8.89 2.97 -8.96
C LEU A 194 -7.64 3.69 -8.41
N LYS A 195 -7.66 5.02 -8.32
CA LYS A 195 -6.54 5.78 -7.73
C LYS A 195 -6.41 5.49 -6.23
N ALA A 196 -7.52 5.49 -5.49
CA ALA A 196 -7.51 5.17 -4.07
C ALA A 196 -7.04 3.72 -3.82
N LEU A 197 -7.50 2.76 -4.62
CA LEU A 197 -7.00 1.38 -4.61
C LEU A 197 -5.49 1.29 -4.82
N LEU A 198 -4.97 2.01 -5.81
CA LEU A 198 -3.54 2.01 -6.11
C LEU A 198 -2.72 2.62 -4.97
N VAL A 199 -3.23 3.65 -4.29
CA VAL A 199 -2.55 4.22 -3.10
C VAL A 199 -2.57 3.26 -1.93
N GLN A 200 -3.72 2.69 -1.57
CA GLN A 200 -3.85 1.79 -0.42
C GLN A 200 -3.03 0.50 -0.61
N THR A 201 -2.92 0.01 -1.84
CA THR A 201 -2.03 -1.12 -2.14
C THR A 201 -0.55 -0.75 -2.28
N GLY A 202 -0.19 0.53 -2.20
CA GLY A 202 1.20 0.99 -2.37
C GLY A 202 1.71 0.94 -3.82
N CYS A 203 0.83 0.73 -4.81
CA CYS A 203 1.16 0.89 -6.23
C CYS A 203 1.43 2.36 -6.59
N LEU A 204 0.72 3.26 -5.93
CA LEU A 204 0.95 4.70 -5.93
C LEU A 204 1.17 5.17 -4.51
N THR A 205 1.75 6.36 -4.37
CA THR A 205 2.02 6.98 -3.09
C THR A 205 1.80 8.49 -3.22
N ILE A 206 1.55 9.16 -2.10
CA ILE A 206 1.42 10.62 -2.06
C ILE A 206 2.81 11.23 -2.34
N LYS A 207 2.92 12.13 -3.31
CA LYS A 207 4.19 12.78 -3.70
C LYS A 207 4.29 14.21 -3.18
N SER A 208 3.17 14.92 -3.14
CA SER A 208 3.09 16.29 -2.65
C SER A 208 1.65 16.64 -2.31
N LYS A 209 1.48 17.57 -1.36
CA LYS A 209 0.19 18.23 -1.15
C LYS A 209 0.04 19.38 -2.15
N LEU A 210 -1.03 19.34 -2.94
CA LEU A 210 -1.32 20.36 -3.95
C LEU A 210 -2.09 21.53 -3.34
N ASN A 211 -3.06 21.22 -2.49
CA ASN A 211 -3.85 22.19 -1.72
C ASN A 211 -4.49 21.51 -0.50
N MET A 212 -5.41 22.18 0.20
CA MET A 212 -6.04 21.65 1.41
C MET A 212 -6.87 20.37 1.19
N ALA A 213 -7.32 20.09 -0.03
CA ALA A 213 -8.20 18.97 -0.33
C ALA A 213 -7.61 17.96 -1.32
N GLU A 214 -6.49 18.27 -1.98
CA GLU A 214 -5.92 17.46 -3.05
C GLU A 214 -4.43 17.20 -2.88
N VAL A 215 -4.03 16.00 -3.31
CA VAL A 215 -2.65 15.54 -3.33
C VAL A 215 -2.25 15.03 -4.71
N GLU A 216 -0.96 15.11 -4.99
CA GLU A 216 -0.34 14.51 -6.16
C GLU A 216 0.08 13.06 -5.86
N LEU A 217 -0.18 12.18 -6.80
CA LEU A 217 0.18 10.76 -6.73
C LEU A 217 1.27 10.41 -7.73
N GLY A 218 2.10 9.45 -7.37
CA GLY A 218 3.12 8.90 -8.25
C GLY A 218 3.62 7.55 -7.78
N CYS A 219 4.41 6.89 -8.62
CA CYS A 219 5.11 5.68 -8.21
C CYS A 219 6.11 6.04 -7.10
N PRO A 220 6.24 5.21 -6.05
CA PRO A 220 7.22 5.42 -5.00
C PRO A 220 8.64 5.25 -5.56
N ASN A 221 8.90 4.14 -6.25
CA ASN A 221 10.25 3.73 -6.65
C ASN A 221 10.22 2.83 -7.90
N LYS A 222 11.42 2.38 -8.32
CA LYS A 222 11.62 1.54 -9.51
C LYS A 222 10.97 0.16 -9.40
N GLU A 223 10.90 -0.46 -8.22
CA GLU A 223 10.28 -1.79 -8.09
C GLU A 223 8.80 -1.73 -8.45
N VAL A 224 8.10 -0.75 -7.89
CA VAL A 224 6.67 -0.57 -8.10
C VAL A 224 6.40 -0.08 -9.53
N GLU A 225 7.25 0.81 -10.06
CA GLU A 225 7.14 1.24 -11.46
C GLU A 225 7.28 0.05 -12.43
N HIS A 226 8.28 -0.82 -12.22
CA HIS A 226 8.46 -2.03 -13.02
C HIS A 226 7.25 -2.96 -12.94
N PHE A 227 6.71 -3.17 -11.73
CA PHE A 227 5.51 -3.97 -11.54
C PHE A 227 4.34 -3.42 -12.35
N LEU A 228 4.06 -2.12 -12.27
CA LEU A 228 2.99 -1.48 -13.02
C LEU A 228 3.19 -1.57 -14.55
N GLU A 229 4.42 -1.39 -15.03
CA GLU A 229 4.77 -1.56 -16.44
C GLU A 229 4.50 -2.99 -16.95
N GLN A 230 4.78 -4.00 -16.13
CA GLN A 230 4.46 -5.39 -16.44
C GLN A 230 2.95 -5.60 -16.56
N LEU A 231 2.16 -5.07 -15.61
CA LEU A 231 0.70 -5.15 -15.67
C LEU A 231 0.13 -4.51 -16.95
N CYS A 232 0.62 -3.32 -17.32
CA CYS A 232 0.21 -2.64 -18.54
C CYS A 232 0.66 -3.37 -19.82
N SER A 233 1.75 -4.12 -19.78
CA SER A 233 2.27 -4.86 -20.94
C SER A 233 1.48 -6.14 -21.20
N GLU A 234 1.10 -6.88 -20.15
CA GLU A 234 0.21 -8.05 -20.24
C GLU A 234 -1.16 -7.69 -20.84
N GLU A 235 -1.66 -6.48 -20.55
CA GLU A 235 -2.87 -5.95 -21.18
C GLU A 235 -2.77 -5.90 -22.71
N LYS A 236 -1.71 -5.27 -23.20
CA LYS A 236 -1.54 -5.02 -24.65
C LYS A 236 -1.50 -6.33 -25.42
N LEU A 237 -0.89 -7.37 -24.84
CA LEU A 237 -0.84 -8.72 -25.40
C LEU A 237 -2.23 -9.39 -25.45
N LYS A 238 -3.05 -9.24 -24.40
CA LYS A 238 -4.43 -9.75 -24.37
C LYS A 238 -5.33 -9.02 -25.38
N ARG A 239 -5.19 -7.70 -25.54
CA ARG A 239 -5.94 -6.91 -26.54
C ARG A 239 -5.48 -7.13 -27.98
N GLY A 240 -4.20 -7.48 -28.19
CA GLY A 240 -3.60 -7.74 -29.51
C GLY A 240 -3.78 -9.18 -30.03
N SER A 241 -4.34 -10.08 -29.23
CA SER A 241 -4.67 -11.44 -29.65
C SER A 241 -6.00 -11.42 -30.43
N PRO A 242 -6.06 -11.89 -31.70
CA PRO A 242 -7.33 -12.01 -32.40
C PRO A 242 -8.21 -12.97 -31.61
N MET A 243 -9.43 -12.54 -31.26
CA MET A 243 -10.47 -13.48 -30.86
C MET A 243 -10.67 -14.45 -32.04
N HIS A 244 -10.14 -15.66 -31.93
CA HIS A 244 -10.54 -16.75 -32.80
C HIS A 244 -12.01 -17.04 -32.52
N GLN A 245 -12.88 -16.53 -33.40
CA GLN A 245 -14.24 -17.03 -33.61
C GLN A 245 -14.18 -18.42 -34.23
#